data_AF-A0A968HTG3-F1
#
_entry.id   AF-A0A968HTG3-F1
#
_cell.length_a   1.000
_cell.length_b   1.000
_cell.length_c   1.000
_cell.angle_alpha   90.00
_cell.angle_beta   90.00
_cell.angle_gamma   90.00
#
_symmetry.space_group_name_H-M   'P 1'
#
loop_
_entity.id
_entity.type
_entity.pdbx_description
1 polymer ?
#
loop_
_entity_poly.entity_id
_entity_poly.type
_entity_poly.pdbx_seq_one_letter_code
_entity_poly.pdbx_strand_id
1 'polypeptide(L)'
;MATTPKPLIAALALPLLLFAPPRAAAEDTTFQAPPAAKILEAAADEYVQSNGLHVRWSAVTYELSTGHQAEVFVEVDGLGRGDGYIFVESEILVHVSHDPDARDGTITTWIAPDITLPEAALLELPQVNVAEELFAGIADPRATKCSNFGKKAVKAAKYIWIGLSAAAGAACCAVTTAGCPLCVGGATVVGAVGADIANDYCE
;
A
#
# COMPACT_ATOMS: atom_id res chain seq x y z
N MET A 1 -82.68 -39.78 9.83
CA MET A 1 -82.29 -39.70 8.40
C MET A 1 -82.83 -38.40 7.83
N ALA A 2 -81.98 -37.40 7.64
CA ALA A 2 -82.27 -36.23 6.83
C ALA A 2 -80.93 -35.60 6.45
N THR A 3 -80.65 -35.64 5.16
CA THR A 3 -79.41 -35.31 4.47
C THR A 3 -79.19 -33.79 4.43
N THR A 4 -78.06 -33.34 4.98
CA THR A 4 -77.53 -32.00 4.81
C THR A 4 -76.93 -31.80 3.40
N PRO A 5 -77.20 -30.69 2.72
CA PRO A 5 -76.56 -30.36 1.44
C PRO A 5 -75.17 -29.74 1.63
N LYS A 6 -74.26 -30.11 0.71
CA LYS A 6 -72.89 -29.57 0.52
C LYS A 6 -72.88 -28.04 0.32
N PRO A 7 -71.96 -27.29 0.94
CA PRO A 7 -71.61 -25.96 0.46
C PRO A 7 -70.58 -26.03 -0.67
N LEU A 8 -70.82 -25.23 -1.72
CA LEU A 8 -69.90 -24.92 -2.80
C LEU A 8 -68.69 -24.13 -2.28
N ILE A 9 -67.49 -24.61 -2.57
CA ILE A 9 -66.23 -23.89 -2.39
C ILE A 9 -66.08 -22.95 -3.58
N ALA A 10 -66.28 -21.65 -3.37
CA ALA A 10 -65.87 -20.61 -4.30
C ALA A 10 -64.41 -20.23 -4.01
N ALA A 11 -63.51 -20.60 -4.91
CA ALA A 11 -62.12 -20.17 -4.89
C ALA A 11 -62.04 -18.70 -5.33
N LEU A 12 -61.72 -17.80 -4.38
CA LEU A 12 -61.27 -16.45 -4.67
C LEU A 12 -59.74 -16.43 -4.55
N ALA A 13 -59.08 -16.37 -5.70
CA ALA A 13 -57.65 -16.16 -5.80
C ALA A 13 -57.32 -14.72 -5.39
N LEU A 14 -56.57 -14.56 -4.30
CA LEU A 14 -55.93 -13.31 -3.91
C LEU A 14 -54.67 -13.11 -4.78
N PRO A 15 -54.45 -11.95 -5.42
CA PRO A 15 -53.16 -11.63 -6.00
C PRO A 15 -52.17 -11.31 -4.87
N LEU A 16 -51.17 -12.18 -4.69
CA LEU A 16 -49.95 -11.88 -3.94
C LEU A 16 -49.22 -10.71 -4.64
N LEU A 17 -49.46 -9.49 -4.17
CA LEU A 17 -48.56 -8.37 -4.45
C LEU A 17 -47.25 -8.63 -3.69
N LEU A 18 -46.27 -9.16 -4.41
CA LEU A 18 -44.87 -9.16 -4.04
C LEU A 18 -44.42 -7.71 -3.82
N PHE A 19 -44.44 -7.26 -2.57
CA PHE A 19 -43.68 -6.09 -2.14
C PHE A 19 -42.20 -6.49 -2.17
N ALA A 20 -41.52 -6.16 -3.28
CA ALA A 20 -40.07 -6.12 -3.29
C ALA A 20 -39.64 -5.00 -2.31
N PRO A 21 -38.74 -5.26 -1.35
CA PRO A 21 -38.19 -4.19 -0.52
C PRO A 21 -37.51 -3.16 -1.43
N PRO A 22 -37.59 -1.85 -1.10
CA PRO A 22 -36.88 -0.83 -1.85
C PRO A 22 -35.40 -1.19 -1.86
N ARG A 23 -34.86 -1.34 -3.07
CA ARG A 23 -33.44 -1.48 -3.33
C ARG A 23 -32.77 -0.27 -2.66
N ALA A 24 -32.06 -0.49 -1.55
CA ALA A 24 -31.17 0.51 -1.00
C ALA A 24 -30.26 0.93 -2.16
N ALA A 25 -30.22 2.23 -2.44
CA ALA A 25 -29.27 2.79 -3.38
C ALA A 25 -27.89 2.29 -2.93
N ALA A 26 -27.25 1.48 -3.76
CA ALA A 26 -25.86 1.15 -3.56
C ALA A 26 -25.13 2.50 -3.56
N GLU A 27 -24.57 2.89 -2.42
CA GLU A 27 -23.69 4.04 -2.37
C GLU A 27 -22.65 3.84 -3.48
N ASP A 28 -22.57 4.86 -4.33
CA ASP A 28 -21.54 5.00 -5.34
C ASP A 28 -20.20 5.03 -4.59
N THR A 29 -19.66 3.83 -4.36
CA THR A 29 -18.33 3.59 -3.82
C THR A 29 -17.35 3.76 -4.95
N THR A 30 -17.45 4.89 -5.66
CA THR A 30 -16.41 5.33 -6.57
C THR A 30 -15.16 5.46 -5.72
N PHE A 31 -14.20 4.57 -5.97
CA PHE A 31 -12.88 4.64 -5.37
C PHE A 31 -12.32 6.04 -5.63
N GLN A 32 -12.35 6.89 -4.60
CA GLN A 32 -11.73 8.19 -4.68
C GLN A 32 -10.24 7.96 -4.49
N ALA A 33 -9.44 8.37 -5.47
CA ALA A 33 -8.00 8.31 -5.35
C ALA A 33 -7.60 8.99 -4.04
N PRO A 34 -6.67 8.39 -3.26
CA PRO A 34 -6.18 9.01 -2.04
C PRO A 34 -5.74 10.46 -2.32
N PRO A 35 -5.97 11.40 -1.39
CA PRO A 35 -5.42 12.73 -1.52
C PRO A 35 -3.90 12.64 -1.70
N ALA A 36 -3.36 13.40 -2.65
CA ALA A 36 -1.92 13.51 -2.80
C ALA A 36 -1.34 14.07 -1.50
N ALA A 37 -0.40 13.35 -0.89
CA ALA A 37 0.26 13.86 0.30
C ALA A 37 1.03 15.13 -0.02
N LYS A 38 1.09 16.03 0.94
CA LYS A 38 1.94 17.22 0.84
C LYS A 38 3.38 16.79 1.09
N ILE A 39 4.14 16.62 0.01
CA ILE A 39 5.58 16.34 0.08
C ILE A 39 6.27 17.56 0.67
N LEU A 40 7.04 17.32 1.74
CA LEU A 40 7.81 18.34 2.44
C LEU A 40 9.25 18.37 1.91
N GLU A 41 9.83 17.19 1.72
CA GLU A 41 11.22 17.03 1.29
C GLU A 41 11.38 15.72 0.52
N ALA A 42 12.25 15.73 -0.49
CA ALA A 42 12.74 14.54 -1.17
C ALA A 42 14.25 14.66 -1.31
N ALA A 43 14.98 13.64 -0.91
CA ALA A 43 16.43 13.59 -0.92
C ALA A 43 16.90 12.24 -1.47
N ALA A 44 18.03 12.24 -2.16
CA ALA A 44 18.67 11.03 -2.65
C ALA A 44 20.17 11.27 -2.81
N ASP A 45 20.96 10.24 -2.57
CA ASP A 45 22.41 10.29 -2.77
C ASP A 45 22.98 8.88 -3.03
N GLU A 46 24.24 8.84 -3.46
CA GLU A 46 25.03 7.62 -3.65
C GLU A 46 26.33 7.71 -2.85
N TYR A 47 26.68 6.64 -2.14
CA TYR A 47 27.97 6.53 -1.46
C TYR A 47 28.60 5.16 -1.70
N VAL A 48 29.90 5.05 -1.42
CA VAL A 48 30.65 3.80 -1.53
C VAL A 48 30.96 3.29 -0.13
N GLN A 49 30.51 2.08 0.18
CA GLN A 49 30.83 1.39 1.43
C GLN A 49 32.32 1.03 1.52
N SER A 50 32.79 0.73 2.73
CA SER A 50 34.18 0.32 2.98
C SER A 50 34.61 -0.94 2.24
N ASN A 51 33.66 -1.79 1.82
CA ASN A 51 33.87 -2.99 1.02
C ASN A 51 33.89 -2.72 -0.50
N GLY A 52 33.74 -1.45 -0.93
CA GLY A 52 33.70 -1.04 -2.33
C GLY A 52 32.34 -1.17 -3.01
N LEU A 53 31.28 -1.56 -2.30
CA LEU A 53 29.92 -1.58 -2.84
C LEU A 53 29.36 -0.16 -2.92
N HIS A 54 28.83 0.19 -4.07
CA HIS A 54 28.01 1.39 -4.23
C HIS A 54 26.66 1.16 -3.55
N VAL A 55 26.19 2.16 -2.81
CA VAL A 55 24.87 2.18 -2.20
C VAL A 55 24.17 3.45 -2.63
N ARG A 56 22.91 3.30 -3.04
CA ARG A 56 22.00 4.40 -3.30
C ARG A 56 20.93 4.43 -2.26
N TRP A 57 20.52 5.63 -1.89
CA TRP A 57 19.36 5.79 -1.04
C TRP A 57 18.48 6.93 -1.54
N SER A 58 17.20 6.85 -1.17
CA SER A 58 16.19 7.85 -1.46
C SER A 58 15.27 7.96 -0.25
N ALA A 59 14.92 9.19 0.13
CA ALA A 59 14.05 9.50 1.25
C ALA A 59 13.00 10.52 0.80
N VAL A 60 11.74 10.29 1.14
CA VAL A 60 10.64 11.20 0.88
C VAL A 60 9.88 11.45 2.17
N THR A 61 9.91 12.70 2.65
CA THR A 61 9.16 13.16 3.81
C THR A 61 7.89 13.88 3.36
N TYR A 62 6.76 13.55 4.00
CA TYR A 62 5.45 14.09 3.69
C TYR A 62 4.61 14.31 4.95
N GLU A 63 3.65 15.22 4.85
CA GLU A 63 2.70 15.55 5.93
C GLU A 63 1.42 14.72 5.77
N LEU A 64 1.01 14.04 6.83
CA LEU A 64 -0.30 13.38 6.95
C LEU A 64 -1.38 14.42 7.26
N SER A 65 -2.64 14.12 6.93
CA SER A 65 -3.81 14.97 7.22
C SER A 65 -4.00 15.32 8.71
N THR A 66 -3.40 14.54 9.60
CA THR A 66 -3.38 14.74 11.05
C THR A 66 -2.30 15.71 11.53
N GLY A 67 -1.45 16.20 10.62
CA GLY A 67 -0.31 17.08 10.92
C GLY A 67 0.98 16.33 11.29
N HIS A 68 0.91 14.99 11.37
CA HIS A 68 2.08 14.14 11.61
C HIS A 68 2.99 14.09 10.37
N GLN A 69 4.30 14.01 10.60
CA GLN A 69 5.27 13.83 9.52
C GLN A 69 5.64 12.36 9.36
N ALA A 70 5.53 11.87 8.13
CA ALA A 70 5.96 10.53 7.76
C ALA A 70 7.11 10.60 6.76
N GLU A 71 8.02 9.65 6.83
CA GLU A 71 9.14 9.53 5.89
C GLU A 71 9.19 8.11 5.36
N VAL A 72 9.30 7.96 4.04
CA VAL A 72 9.72 6.70 3.42
C VAL A 72 11.18 6.80 3.04
N PHE A 73 11.98 5.86 3.52
CA PHE A 73 13.38 5.72 3.15
C PHE A 73 13.59 4.37 2.47
N VAL A 74 14.40 4.35 1.41
CA VAL A 74 14.88 3.12 0.77
C VAL A 74 16.37 3.26 0.47
N GLU A 75 17.14 2.25 0.81
CA GLU A 75 18.53 2.10 0.38
C GLU A 75 18.78 0.77 -0.32
N VAL A 76 19.68 0.77 -1.30
CA VAL A 76 20.02 -0.41 -2.09
C VAL A 76 21.49 -0.42 -2.49
N ASP A 77 22.14 -1.57 -2.35
CA ASP A 77 23.55 -1.79 -2.68
C ASP A 77 23.79 -2.32 -4.11
N GLY A 78 25.09 -2.40 -4.48
CA GLY A 78 25.57 -2.92 -5.75
C GLY A 78 25.22 -4.38 -6.08
N LEU A 79 24.82 -5.14 -5.07
CA LEU A 79 24.40 -6.53 -5.20
C LEU A 79 22.89 -6.66 -5.40
N GLY A 80 22.13 -5.57 -5.18
CA GLY A 80 20.67 -5.56 -5.21
C GLY A 80 20.06 -5.97 -3.87
N ARG A 81 20.81 -5.82 -2.77
CA ARG A 81 20.29 -5.93 -1.40
C ARG A 81 19.88 -4.56 -0.92
N GLY A 82 18.94 -4.48 0.00
CA GLY A 82 18.55 -3.19 0.52
C GLY A 82 17.53 -3.27 1.63
N ASP A 83 17.32 -2.11 2.23
CA ASP A 83 16.40 -1.92 3.32
C ASP A 83 15.47 -0.75 3.00
N GLY A 84 14.25 -0.85 3.48
CA GLY A 84 13.24 0.19 3.39
C GLY A 84 12.57 0.41 4.72
N TYR A 85 12.25 1.65 5.02
CA TYR A 85 11.65 2.06 6.28
C TYR A 85 10.49 3.02 6.04
N ILE A 86 9.49 2.93 6.92
CA ILE A 86 8.49 3.99 7.09
C ILE A 86 8.68 4.53 8.51
N PHE A 87 8.99 5.82 8.60
CA PHE A 87 9.05 6.56 9.85
C PHE A 87 7.80 7.40 10.01
N VAL A 88 7.37 7.61 11.26
CA VAL A 88 6.46 8.70 11.62
C VAL A 88 7.04 9.39 12.85
N GLU A 89 7.20 10.71 12.80
CA GLU A 89 7.85 11.50 13.87
C GLU A 89 9.22 10.94 14.28
N SER A 90 10.01 10.47 13.31
CA SER A 90 11.32 9.82 13.51
C SER A 90 11.31 8.46 14.20
N GLU A 91 10.14 7.85 14.42
CA GLU A 91 10.03 6.46 14.91
C GLU A 91 9.78 5.49 13.75
N ILE A 92 10.50 4.36 13.72
CA ILE A 92 10.32 3.33 12.70
C ILE A 92 9.03 2.56 12.97
N LEU A 93 8.08 2.63 12.04
CA LEU A 93 6.86 1.82 12.09
C LEU A 93 6.96 0.54 11.30
N VAL A 94 7.65 0.60 10.16
CA VAL A 94 7.79 -0.52 9.24
C VAL A 94 9.24 -0.60 8.80
N HIS A 95 9.77 -1.82 8.75
CA HIS A 95 11.05 -2.14 8.13
C HIS A 95 10.85 -3.29 7.16
N VAL A 96 11.45 -3.17 5.99
CA VAL A 96 11.50 -4.22 4.99
C VAL A 96 12.94 -4.41 4.55
N SER A 97 13.41 -5.65 4.56
CA SER A 97 14.72 -6.01 4.02
C SER A 97 14.56 -6.92 2.82
N HIS A 98 15.42 -6.73 1.82
CA HIS A 98 15.48 -7.55 0.62
C HIS A 98 16.91 -8.04 0.40
N ASP A 99 17.09 -9.36 0.32
CA ASP A 99 18.33 -9.98 -0.12
C ASP A 99 18.05 -11.01 -1.24
N PRO A 100 18.44 -10.74 -2.49
CA PRO A 100 18.21 -11.66 -3.60
C PRO A 100 19.05 -12.94 -3.53
N ASP A 101 20.12 -12.95 -2.73
CA ASP A 101 21.01 -14.10 -2.56
C ASP A 101 20.63 -14.98 -1.34
N ALA A 102 19.68 -14.52 -0.51
CA ALA A 102 19.13 -15.34 0.55
C ALA A 102 18.49 -16.60 -0.04
N ARG A 103 18.54 -17.73 0.69
CA ARG A 103 18.07 -19.04 0.20
C ARG A 103 16.64 -19.04 -0.37
N ASP A 104 15.81 -18.10 0.05
CA ASP A 104 14.42 -17.99 -0.38
C ASP A 104 14.12 -16.67 -1.11
N GLY A 105 15.15 -15.87 -1.46
CA GLY A 105 14.99 -14.54 -2.09
C GLY A 105 14.14 -13.60 -1.25
N THR A 106 14.20 -13.75 0.08
CA THR A 106 13.14 -13.38 1.00
C THR A 106 13.04 -11.86 1.15
N ILE A 107 11.82 -11.35 1.03
CA ILE A 107 11.44 -10.06 1.58
C ILE A 107 11.06 -10.31 3.03
N THR A 108 11.82 -9.76 3.98
CA THR A 108 11.46 -9.84 5.40
C THR A 108 10.83 -8.54 5.83
N THR A 109 9.70 -8.62 6.52
CA THR A 109 8.98 -7.45 7.02
C THR A 109 8.94 -7.46 8.54
N TRP A 110 9.09 -6.27 9.12
CA TRP A 110 8.89 -6.01 10.54
C TRP A 110 7.94 -4.81 10.67
N ILE A 111 7.02 -4.91 11.62
CA ILE A 111 6.05 -3.87 11.96
C ILE A 111 6.19 -3.61 13.46
N ALA A 112 6.23 -2.34 13.85
CA ALA A 112 6.29 -1.94 15.25
C ALA A 112 5.09 -2.54 16.02
N PRO A 113 5.32 -3.17 17.19
CA PRO A 113 4.26 -3.84 17.94
C PRO A 113 3.28 -2.86 18.62
N ASP A 114 3.74 -1.65 18.92
CA ASP A 114 3.01 -0.66 19.74
C ASP A 114 2.83 0.66 18.98
N ILE A 115 1.99 0.67 17.93
CA ILE A 115 1.77 1.86 17.11
C ILE A 115 0.77 2.81 17.79
N THR A 116 1.23 3.99 18.22
CA THR A 116 0.42 4.99 18.95
C THR A 116 -0.03 6.17 18.07
N LEU A 117 -0.42 5.88 16.83
CA LEU A 117 -0.91 6.90 15.90
C LEU A 117 -2.44 7.04 15.91
N PRO A 118 -2.97 8.23 15.60
CA PRO A 118 -4.40 8.39 15.35
C PRO A 118 -4.87 7.47 14.21
N GLU A 119 -6.08 6.92 14.33
CA GLU A 119 -6.68 6.04 13.30
C GLU A 119 -6.67 6.68 11.90
N ALA A 120 -6.95 7.98 11.80
CA ALA A 120 -6.90 8.71 10.52
C ALA A 120 -5.49 8.72 9.88
N ALA A 121 -4.43 8.84 10.68
CA ALA A 121 -3.05 8.79 10.21
C ALA A 121 -2.71 7.38 9.70
N LEU A 122 -3.16 6.35 10.40
CA LEU A 122 -2.94 4.95 10.02
C LEU A 122 -3.64 4.57 8.72
N LEU A 123 -4.87 5.06 8.52
CA LEU A 123 -5.61 4.86 7.27
C LEU A 123 -4.94 5.54 6.08
N GLU A 124 -4.28 6.66 6.31
CA GLU A 124 -3.62 7.46 5.26
C GLU A 124 -2.27 6.87 4.83
N LEU A 125 -1.48 6.32 5.77
CA LEU A 125 -0.16 5.74 5.49
C LEU A 125 -0.10 4.78 4.27
N PRO A 126 -0.95 3.76 4.14
CA PRO A 126 -0.90 2.85 2.99
C PRO A 126 -1.47 3.44 1.70
N GLN A 127 -2.03 4.65 1.74
CA GLN A 127 -2.71 5.30 0.63
C GLN A 127 -1.88 6.41 -0.01
N VAL A 128 -0.85 6.92 0.68
CA VAL A 128 0.04 7.93 0.15
C VAL A 128 0.98 7.32 -0.87
N ASN A 129 0.93 7.83 -2.10
CA ASN A 129 1.87 7.47 -3.15
C ASN A 129 3.06 8.45 -3.19
N VAL A 130 4.21 8.04 -2.65
CA VAL A 130 5.51 8.73 -2.80
C VAL A 130 6.46 7.98 -3.76
N ALA A 131 5.94 6.98 -4.49
CA ALA A 131 6.77 6.09 -5.28
C ALA A 131 7.52 6.85 -6.39
N GLU A 132 6.88 7.84 -7.01
CA GLU A 132 7.49 8.61 -8.10
C GLU A 132 8.77 9.32 -7.65
N GLU A 133 8.71 10.07 -6.56
CA GLU A 133 9.87 10.76 -5.99
C GLU A 133 10.91 9.78 -5.46
N LEU A 134 10.45 8.70 -4.81
CA LEU A 134 11.33 7.68 -4.26
C LEU A 134 12.15 6.99 -5.37
N PHE A 135 11.50 6.53 -6.43
CA PHE A 135 12.15 5.86 -7.56
C PHE A 135 12.96 6.85 -8.40
N ALA A 136 12.53 8.11 -8.53
CA ALA A 136 13.35 9.15 -9.16
C ALA A 136 14.70 9.29 -8.45
N GLY A 137 14.70 9.30 -7.10
CA GLY A 137 15.92 9.33 -6.29
C GLY A 137 16.82 8.10 -6.49
N ILE A 138 16.25 6.88 -6.46
CA ILE A 138 17.02 5.63 -6.70
C ILE A 138 17.60 5.56 -8.12
N ALA A 139 16.90 6.15 -9.09
CA ALA A 139 17.25 6.11 -10.50
C ALA A 139 18.35 7.12 -10.91
N ASP A 140 18.57 8.20 -10.16
CA ASP A 140 19.53 9.28 -10.50
C ASP A 140 20.91 9.07 -9.83
N PRO A 141 22.04 9.61 -10.37
CA PRO A 141 22.16 10.58 -11.45
C PRO A 141 22.35 9.94 -12.84
N ARG A 142 21.69 10.52 -13.85
CA ARG A 142 21.73 10.31 -15.32
C ARG A 142 23.00 9.71 -15.97
N ALA A 143 24.18 9.75 -15.34
CA ALA A 143 25.44 9.18 -15.83
C ALA A 143 25.45 7.65 -15.89
N THR A 144 24.59 6.98 -15.11
CA THR A 144 24.53 5.50 -15.00
C THR A 144 23.14 4.95 -15.28
N LYS A 145 22.28 5.75 -15.91
CA LYS A 145 20.95 5.34 -16.37
C LYS A 145 21.10 4.04 -17.17
N CYS A 146 20.41 2.99 -16.74
CA CYS A 146 20.45 1.65 -17.35
C CYS A 146 21.75 0.83 -17.19
N SER A 147 22.66 1.23 -16.31
CA SER A 147 23.78 0.36 -15.90
C SER A 147 23.29 -0.92 -15.22
N ASN A 148 24.14 -1.97 -15.20
CA ASN A 148 23.84 -3.20 -14.46
C ASN A 148 23.56 -2.92 -12.97
N PHE A 149 24.29 -1.97 -12.39
CA PHE A 149 24.04 -1.52 -11.03
C PHE A 149 22.67 -0.85 -10.89
N GLY A 150 22.38 0.17 -11.70
CA GLY A 150 21.09 0.87 -11.65
C GLY A 150 19.88 -0.04 -11.86
N LYS A 151 19.98 -1.03 -12.76
CA LYS A 151 18.92 -2.04 -12.96
C LYS A 151 18.70 -2.92 -11.73
N LYS A 152 19.78 -3.34 -11.06
CA LYS A 152 19.68 -4.08 -9.80
C LYS A 152 19.09 -3.21 -8.70
N ALA A 153 19.55 -1.96 -8.60
CA ALA A 153 19.09 -1.00 -7.60
C ALA A 153 17.58 -0.77 -7.70
N VAL A 154 17.07 -0.43 -8.90
CA VAL A 154 15.64 -0.21 -9.13
C VAL A 154 14.83 -1.48 -8.93
N LYS A 155 15.33 -2.64 -9.35
CA LYS A 155 14.66 -3.94 -9.14
C LYS A 155 14.50 -4.25 -7.64
N ALA A 156 15.53 -4.04 -6.85
CA ALA A 156 15.47 -4.26 -5.40
C ALA A 156 14.56 -3.23 -4.72
N ALA A 157 14.67 -1.96 -5.08
CA ALA A 157 13.77 -0.90 -4.59
C ALA A 157 12.29 -1.21 -4.88
N LYS A 158 11.98 -1.83 -6.04
CA LYS A 158 10.63 -2.32 -6.35
C LYS A 158 10.12 -3.33 -5.32
N TYR A 159 10.92 -4.35 -4.99
CA TYR A 159 10.50 -5.36 -4.02
C TYR A 159 10.38 -4.78 -2.61
N ILE A 160 11.30 -3.89 -2.24
CA ILE A 160 11.25 -3.17 -0.97
C ILE A 160 9.97 -2.32 -0.90
N TRP A 161 9.63 -1.56 -1.94
CA TRP A 161 8.42 -0.75 -2.01
C TRP A 161 7.13 -1.58 -1.88
N ILE A 162 7.05 -2.70 -2.59
CA ILE A 162 5.91 -3.63 -2.47
C ILE A 162 5.79 -4.14 -1.04
N GLY A 163 6.92 -4.52 -0.42
CA GLY A 163 6.95 -4.95 0.98
C GLY A 163 6.52 -3.84 1.93
N LEU A 164 6.99 -2.61 1.75
CA LEU A 164 6.67 -1.46 2.58
C LEU A 164 5.17 -1.15 2.50
N SER A 165 4.62 -1.14 1.29
CA SER A 165 3.19 -0.91 1.05
C SER A 165 2.34 -1.98 1.74
N ALA A 166 2.71 -3.26 1.56
CA ALA A 166 2.01 -4.37 2.20
C ALA A 166 2.09 -4.32 3.73
N ALA A 167 3.27 -4.00 4.28
CA ALA A 167 3.47 -3.91 5.72
C ALA A 167 2.78 -2.68 6.34
N ALA A 168 2.72 -1.55 5.63
CA ALA A 168 1.90 -0.39 6.02
C ALA A 168 0.40 -0.74 6.05
N GLY A 169 -0.08 -1.47 5.03
CA GLY A 169 -1.46 -1.98 5.00
C GLY A 169 -1.75 -2.92 6.17
N ALA A 170 -0.80 -3.81 6.52
CA ALA A 170 -0.92 -4.70 7.66
C ALA A 170 -0.89 -3.94 9.01
N ALA A 171 -0.01 -2.94 9.15
CA ALA A 171 0.06 -2.07 10.33
C ALA A 171 -1.27 -1.33 10.55
N CYS A 172 -1.84 -0.76 9.49
CA CYS A 172 -3.16 -0.13 9.50
C CYS A 172 -4.27 -1.14 9.90
N CYS A 173 -4.30 -2.33 9.29
CA CYS A 173 -5.27 -3.38 9.63
C CYS A 173 -5.20 -3.87 11.08
N ALA A 174 -4.01 -3.91 11.68
CA ALA A 174 -3.82 -4.35 13.06
C ALA A 174 -4.51 -3.43 14.07
N VAL A 175 -4.64 -2.15 13.73
CA VAL A 175 -5.25 -1.13 14.59
C VAL A 175 -6.71 -0.85 14.21
N THR A 176 -7.05 -0.88 12.93
CA THR A 176 -8.39 -0.52 12.42
C THR A 176 -9.12 -1.75 11.90
N THR A 177 -9.89 -2.43 12.76
CA THR A 177 -10.60 -3.66 12.35
C THR A 177 -11.69 -3.40 11.29
N ALA A 178 -12.41 -2.26 11.39
CA ALA A 178 -13.39 -1.84 10.38
C ALA A 178 -12.75 -1.21 9.13
N GLY A 179 -11.57 -0.60 9.29
CA GLY A 179 -10.81 0.05 8.21
C GLY A 179 -9.92 -0.89 7.40
N CYS A 180 -9.76 -2.14 7.81
CA CYS A 180 -8.82 -3.07 7.18
C CYS A 180 -9.04 -3.28 5.65
N PRO A 181 -10.29 -3.37 5.12
CA PRO A 181 -10.48 -3.41 3.67
C PRO A 181 -9.92 -2.19 2.93
N LEU A 182 -9.99 -1.00 3.54
CA LEU A 182 -9.41 0.23 3.00
C LEU A 182 -7.89 0.21 3.09
N CYS A 183 -7.33 -0.23 4.22
CA CYS A 183 -5.89 -0.38 4.40
C CYS A 183 -5.27 -1.31 3.33
N VAL A 184 -5.89 -2.47 3.09
CA VAL A 184 -5.43 -3.46 2.11
C VAL A 184 -5.62 -2.93 0.69
N GLY A 185 -6.76 -2.31 0.39
CA GLY A 185 -7.04 -1.71 -0.92
C GLY A 185 -6.03 -0.63 -1.29
N GLY A 186 -5.78 0.31 -0.37
CA GLY A 186 -4.79 1.37 -0.52
C GLY A 186 -3.39 0.82 -0.78
N ALA A 187 -2.93 -0.08 0.10
CA ALA A 187 -1.62 -0.71 -0.02
C ALA A 187 -1.42 -1.46 -1.35
N THR A 188 -2.48 -2.10 -1.86
CA THR A 188 -2.43 -2.81 -3.14
C THR A 188 -2.28 -1.84 -4.30
N VAL A 189 -3.05 -0.75 -4.31
CA VAL A 189 -2.99 0.27 -5.38
C VAL A 189 -1.65 0.99 -5.36
N VAL A 190 -1.21 1.49 -4.20
CA VAL A 190 0.06 2.20 -4.03
C VAL A 190 1.26 1.30 -4.33
N GLY A 191 1.20 0.05 -3.87
CA GLY A 191 2.20 -0.97 -4.20
C GLY A 191 2.29 -1.24 -5.70
N ALA A 192 1.15 -1.32 -6.41
CA ALA A 192 1.11 -1.53 -7.85
C ALA A 192 1.65 -0.32 -8.63
N VAL A 193 1.26 0.90 -8.27
CA VAL A 193 1.75 2.11 -8.95
C VAL A 193 3.27 2.24 -8.87
N GLY A 194 3.85 2.03 -7.69
CA GLY A 194 5.32 2.04 -7.57
C GLY A 194 5.99 0.87 -8.29
N ALA A 195 5.33 -0.29 -8.35
CA ALA A 195 5.83 -1.43 -9.12
C ALA A 195 5.85 -1.16 -10.63
N ASP A 196 4.86 -0.44 -11.16
CA ASP A 196 4.76 -0.07 -12.56
C ASP A 196 5.82 0.97 -12.94
N ILE A 197 6.02 2.01 -12.12
CA ILE A 197 7.11 2.98 -12.31
C ILE A 197 8.48 2.30 -12.42
N ALA A 198 8.71 1.26 -11.59
CA ALA A 198 9.95 0.50 -11.63
C ALA A 198 10.06 -0.46 -12.83
N ASN A 199 8.94 -0.95 -13.38
CA ASN A 199 8.95 -1.78 -14.59
C ASN A 199 9.35 -0.98 -15.83
N ASP A 200 8.88 0.27 -15.91
CA ASP A 200 9.17 1.18 -17.03
C ASP A 200 10.62 1.71 -17.00
N TYR A 201 11.40 1.36 -15.98
CA TYR A 201 12.80 1.78 -15.87
C TYR A 201 13.68 1.10 -16.93
N CYS A 202 14.12 1.89 -17.91
CA CYS A 202 14.99 1.49 -19.01
C CYS A 202 14.36 0.59 -20.08
N GLU A 203 13.03 0.60 -20.20
CA GLU A 203 12.34 0.26 -21.45
C GLU A 203 12.49 1.37 -22.50
#